data_AF-A0A968HP56-F1
#
_entry.id   AF-A0A968HP56-F1
#
_cell.length_a   1.000
_cell.length_b   1.000
_cell.length_c   1.000
_cell.angle_alpha   90.00
_cell.angle_beta   90.00
_cell.angle_gamma   90.00
#
_symmetry.space_group_name_H-M   'P 1'
#
loop_
_entity.id
_entity.type
_entity.pdbx_description
1 polymer ?
#
loop_
_entity_poly.entity_id
_entity_poly.type
_entity_poly.pdbx_seq_one_letter_code
_entity_poly.pdbx_strand_id
1 'polypeptide(L)'
;MLRPEIEEDSAAVIHPHTELAWFGPELGHGVRATRAIPRGTMVWVLCPLDIVLEPSQVDALPAAHRPLVERYAYLDYAGRHILCWDAARYVNHHCDANVRGVGHWGQIAIRDIAAGEAITCDYGECNIDSELSCACGAASCRGRIHGRDLLRLAEVWDRELADALALRQRDPQDYVKRSIAAMGKHVRAMRDMQDRGAVAFDYGNNIRAFAVEAGVEDAFEIKGFIPEYIRPLFCEGKGPFRWAALSGDPADIARTDRAILELFPDNQHLRRWIELAGKQVAFQGLPARICWLGYGERDRAGAAFNELVAKGAVKAPIVIGRDHLDCGSVASPNRESEGMKDGSDAIADWPILNALINTAAGASWVSVHHGGGVGMGYSLHAGMVVEQDGGLRIAEATQNLVYLC
;
A
#
# COMPACT_ATOMS: atom_id res chain seq x y z
N MET A 1 -4.44 -0.37 0.69
CA MET A 1 -4.86 0.45 -0.47
C MET A 1 -6.33 0.20 -0.66
N LEU A 2 -7.15 1.24 -0.48
CA LEU A 2 -8.60 1.17 -0.64
C LEU A 2 -8.91 1.05 -2.13
N ARG A 3 -9.70 0.03 -2.50
CA ARG A 3 -10.29 -0.11 -3.84
C ARG A 3 -11.27 1.05 -3.99
N PRO A 4 -11.16 1.93 -5.00
CA PRO A 4 -12.22 2.92 -5.23
C PRO A 4 -13.53 2.15 -5.49
N GLU A 5 -14.59 2.53 -4.81
CA GLU A 5 -15.95 2.11 -5.18
C GLU A 5 -16.23 2.72 -6.55
N ILE A 6 -16.26 1.89 -7.58
CA ILE A 6 -16.70 2.29 -8.92
C ILE A 6 -18.23 2.21 -8.90
N GLU A 7 -18.90 3.34 -9.11
CA GLU A 7 -20.36 3.40 -9.24
C GLU A 7 -20.86 2.41 -10.31
N GLU A 8 -22.00 1.77 -10.05
CA GLU A 8 -22.59 0.69 -10.85
C GLU A 8 -22.84 1.04 -12.34
N ASP A 9 -22.76 2.32 -12.71
CA ASP A 9 -23.08 2.81 -14.07
C ASP A 9 -21.86 3.06 -15.00
N SER A 10 -20.61 2.87 -14.56
CA SER A 10 -19.45 2.94 -15.48
C SER A 10 -19.12 1.57 -16.07
N ALA A 11 -19.90 1.13 -17.05
CA ALA A 11 -19.78 -0.17 -17.70
C ALA A 11 -18.56 -0.34 -18.64
N ALA A 12 -17.49 0.46 -18.52
CA ALA A 12 -16.29 0.33 -19.35
C ALA A 12 -15.03 0.27 -18.47
N VAL A 13 -14.33 -0.87 -18.56
CA VAL A 13 -13.28 -1.32 -17.65
C VAL A 13 -11.95 -1.41 -18.41
N ILE A 14 -12.01 -1.73 -19.70
CA ILE A 14 -11.06 -1.34 -20.74
C ILE A 14 -11.47 -0.01 -21.40
N HIS A 15 -10.48 0.73 -21.90
CA HIS A 15 -10.65 2.06 -22.48
C HIS A 15 -11.74 2.07 -23.57
N PRO A 16 -12.68 3.04 -23.56
CA PRO A 16 -13.86 3.04 -24.43
C PRO A 16 -13.54 3.20 -25.93
N HIS A 17 -12.32 3.59 -26.27
CA HIS A 17 -11.83 3.60 -27.65
C HIS A 17 -11.02 2.36 -27.98
N THR A 18 -11.56 1.20 -27.62
CA THR A 18 -11.02 -0.11 -27.96
C THR A 18 -12.12 -1.04 -28.47
N GLU A 19 -11.75 -2.04 -29.26
CA GLU A 19 -12.67 -3.07 -29.73
C GLU A 19 -11.96 -4.42 -29.92
N LEU A 20 -12.74 -5.50 -29.87
CA LEU A 20 -12.24 -6.83 -30.20
C LEU A 20 -11.97 -6.94 -31.71
N ALA A 21 -10.81 -7.45 -32.08
CA ALA A 21 -10.41 -7.66 -33.46
C ALA A 21 -9.70 -9.01 -33.63
N TRP A 22 -9.74 -9.55 -34.85
CA TRP A 22 -9.01 -10.77 -35.20
C TRP A 22 -7.62 -10.43 -35.74
N PHE A 23 -6.58 -11.01 -35.15
CA PHE A 23 -5.16 -10.78 -35.48
C PHE A 23 -4.49 -11.96 -36.19
N GLY A 24 -5.29 -12.91 -36.70
CA GLY A 24 -4.79 -14.08 -37.44
C GLY A 24 -4.78 -15.35 -36.59
N PRO A 25 -4.44 -16.50 -37.21
CA PRO A 25 -4.53 -17.81 -36.58
C PRO A 25 -3.54 -18.01 -35.41
N GLU A 26 -2.40 -17.31 -35.43
CA GLU A 26 -1.37 -17.45 -34.39
C GLU A 26 -1.71 -16.65 -33.12
N LEU A 27 -2.18 -15.40 -33.27
CA LEU A 27 -2.53 -14.51 -32.16
C LEU A 27 -4.00 -14.63 -31.73
N GLY A 28 -4.89 -15.03 -32.64
CA GLY A 28 -6.31 -15.13 -32.38
C GLY A 28 -7.01 -13.77 -32.24
N HIS A 29 -8.00 -13.71 -31.35
CA HIS A 29 -8.66 -12.46 -31.03
C HIS A 29 -7.77 -11.61 -30.13
N GLY A 30 -7.79 -10.30 -30.37
CA GLY A 30 -7.05 -9.29 -29.63
C GLY A 30 -7.90 -8.04 -29.42
N VAL A 31 -7.36 -7.08 -28.68
CA VAL A 31 -7.97 -5.75 -28.57
C VAL A 31 -7.21 -4.77 -29.47
N ARG A 32 -7.91 -3.91 -30.20
CA ARG A 32 -7.32 -2.79 -30.95
C ARG A 32 -7.89 -1.46 -30.54
N ALA A 33 -7.09 -0.40 -30.67
CA ALA A 33 -7.55 0.96 -30.45
C ALA A 33 -8.45 1.42 -31.62
N THR A 34 -9.63 1.98 -31.33
CA THR A 34 -10.51 2.56 -32.38
C THR A 34 -10.16 4.02 -32.67
N ARG A 35 -9.37 4.65 -31.80
CA ARG A 35 -8.83 6.01 -31.93
C ARG A 35 -7.41 6.04 -31.37
N ALA A 36 -6.69 7.12 -31.63
CA ALA A 36 -5.40 7.32 -30.97
C ALA A 36 -5.59 7.40 -29.45
N ILE A 37 -4.77 6.65 -28.69
CA ILE A 37 -4.74 6.66 -27.24
C ILE A 37 -3.39 7.27 -26.82
N PRO A 38 -3.38 8.46 -26.20
CA PRO A 38 -2.13 9.11 -25.79
C PRO A 38 -1.38 8.33 -24.71
N ARG A 39 -0.06 8.45 -24.70
CA ARG A 39 0.79 8.01 -23.60
C ARG A 39 0.28 8.54 -22.27
N GLY A 40 0.27 7.69 -21.25
CA GLY A 40 -0.20 8.01 -19.91
C GLY A 40 -1.70 7.83 -19.71
N THR A 41 -2.44 7.42 -20.75
CA THR A 41 -3.86 7.11 -20.63
C THR A 41 -4.03 5.76 -19.92
N MET A 42 -4.95 5.69 -18.96
CA MET A 42 -5.36 4.43 -18.35
C MET A 42 -6.10 3.60 -19.41
N VAL A 43 -5.58 2.43 -19.73
CA VAL A 43 -6.12 1.54 -20.76
C VAL A 43 -7.05 0.49 -20.16
N TRP A 44 -6.77 0.03 -18.94
CA TRP A 44 -7.62 -0.93 -18.23
C TRP A 44 -7.55 -0.70 -16.72
N VAL A 45 -8.65 -0.92 -16.01
CA VAL A 45 -8.74 -0.86 -14.54
C VAL A 45 -9.54 -2.06 -14.04
N LEU A 46 -9.07 -2.70 -12.97
CA LEU A 46 -9.82 -3.74 -12.27
C LEU A 46 -11.10 -3.16 -11.66
N CYS A 47 -12.23 -3.80 -11.93
CA CYS A 47 -13.54 -3.33 -11.48
C CYS A 47 -14.30 -4.39 -10.65
N PRO A 48 -15.42 -4.02 -10.01
CA PRO A 48 -16.29 -4.97 -9.30
C PRO A 48 -16.93 -6.06 -10.17
N LEU A 49 -17.05 -5.87 -11.49
CA LEU A 49 -17.62 -6.86 -12.42
C LEU A 49 -16.62 -7.97 -12.77
N ASP A 50 -15.32 -7.75 -12.57
CA ASP A 50 -14.30 -8.77 -12.80
C ASP A 50 -14.44 -9.91 -11.80
N ILE A 51 -14.31 -11.13 -12.31
CA ILE A 51 -14.51 -12.34 -11.51
C ILE A 51 -13.18 -12.70 -10.85
N VAL A 52 -13.18 -12.74 -9.52
CA VAL A 52 -12.04 -13.19 -8.71
C VAL A 52 -12.30 -14.61 -8.22
N LEU A 53 -11.43 -15.54 -8.61
CA LEU A 53 -11.52 -16.95 -8.22
C LEU A 53 -10.29 -17.35 -7.41
N GLU A 54 -10.53 -17.90 -6.22
CA GLU A 54 -9.51 -18.61 -5.46
C GLU A 54 -9.04 -19.86 -6.23
N PRO A 55 -7.79 -20.31 -6.05
CA PRO A 55 -7.29 -21.53 -6.69
C PRO A 55 -8.21 -22.73 -6.50
N SER A 56 -8.75 -22.90 -5.29
CA SER A 56 -9.69 -23.99 -4.96
C SER A 56 -11.01 -23.89 -5.72
N GLN A 57 -11.47 -22.68 -6.05
CA GLN A 57 -12.67 -22.46 -6.86
C GLN A 57 -12.41 -22.84 -8.32
N VAL A 58 -11.22 -22.53 -8.85
CA VAL A 58 -10.80 -22.96 -10.19
C VAL A 58 -10.68 -24.48 -10.27
N ASP A 59 -10.11 -25.11 -9.24
CA ASP A 59 -10.01 -26.57 -9.16
C ASP A 59 -11.37 -27.27 -9.08
N ALA A 60 -12.36 -26.64 -8.46
CA ALA A 60 -13.72 -27.15 -8.38
C ALA A 60 -14.53 -26.96 -9.68
N LEU A 61 -14.03 -26.22 -10.67
CA LEU A 61 -14.74 -26.03 -11.92
C LEU A 61 -14.87 -27.34 -12.72
N PRO A 62 -15.97 -27.52 -13.47
CA PRO A 62 -16.07 -28.58 -14.46
C PRO A 62 -14.86 -28.58 -15.39
N ALA A 63 -14.37 -29.77 -15.76
CA ALA A 63 -13.17 -29.92 -16.60
C ALA A 63 -13.25 -29.15 -17.93
N ALA A 64 -14.46 -28.93 -18.47
CA ALA A 64 -14.67 -28.14 -19.68
C ALA A 64 -14.45 -26.62 -19.49
N HIS A 65 -14.57 -26.10 -18.27
CA HIS A 65 -14.49 -24.67 -17.98
C HIS A 65 -13.10 -24.24 -17.51
N ARG A 66 -12.36 -25.15 -16.85
CA ARG A 66 -11.00 -24.86 -16.34
C ARG A 66 -10.06 -24.28 -17.40
N PRO A 67 -9.99 -24.83 -18.64
CA PRO A 67 -9.11 -24.27 -19.68
C PRO A 67 -9.48 -22.84 -20.11
N LEU A 68 -10.74 -22.41 -19.92
CA LEU A 68 -11.14 -21.04 -20.23
C LEU A 68 -10.59 -20.07 -19.18
N VAL A 69 -10.64 -20.45 -17.90
CA VAL A 69 -10.07 -19.63 -16.82
C VAL A 69 -8.56 -19.57 -16.94
N GLU A 70 -7.90 -20.72 -17.14
CA GLU A 70 -6.44 -20.80 -17.32
C GLU A 70 -5.96 -19.99 -18.54
N ARG A 71 -6.80 -19.84 -19.57
CA ARG A 71 -6.45 -19.08 -20.78
C ARG A 71 -6.68 -17.58 -20.67
N TYR A 72 -7.76 -17.16 -20.02
CA TYR A 72 -8.25 -15.78 -20.08
C TYR A 72 -8.12 -15.02 -18.76
N ALA A 73 -7.77 -15.69 -17.66
CA ALA A 73 -7.50 -15.03 -16.39
C ALA A 73 -6.00 -14.76 -16.22
N TYR A 74 -5.67 -13.70 -15.51
CA TYR A 74 -4.32 -13.46 -14.98
C TYR A 74 -4.30 -13.74 -13.47
N LEU A 75 -3.10 -13.86 -12.89
CA LEU A 75 -2.95 -14.10 -11.45
C LEU A 75 -2.60 -12.82 -10.72
N ASP A 76 -3.30 -12.56 -9.62
CA ASP A 76 -2.89 -11.50 -8.69
C ASP A 76 -1.76 -11.96 -7.76
N TYR A 77 -1.30 -11.07 -6.88
CA TYR A 77 -0.22 -11.34 -5.94
C TYR A 77 -0.59 -12.36 -4.85
N ALA A 78 -1.88 -12.63 -4.66
CA ALA A 78 -2.38 -13.65 -3.75
C ALA A 78 -2.57 -15.01 -4.45
N GLY A 79 -2.25 -15.10 -5.74
CA GLY A 79 -2.44 -16.31 -6.55
C GLY A 79 -3.89 -16.54 -6.96
N ARG A 80 -4.77 -15.53 -6.87
CA ARG A 80 -6.16 -15.62 -7.31
C ARG A 80 -6.25 -15.35 -8.79
N HIS A 81 -7.13 -16.07 -9.48
CA HIS A 81 -7.41 -15.87 -10.89
C HIS A 81 -8.39 -14.73 -11.08
N ILE A 82 -7.98 -13.73 -11.86
CA ILE A 82 -8.80 -12.58 -12.21
C ILE A 82 -9.23 -12.71 -13.67
N LEU A 83 -10.51 -12.97 -13.88
CA LEU A 83 -11.10 -13.05 -15.22
C LEU A 83 -11.84 -11.75 -15.53
N CYS A 84 -11.30 -10.99 -16.48
CA CYS A 84 -11.93 -9.72 -16.87
C CYS A 84 -13.29 -9.96 -17.52
N TRP A 85 -14.31 -9.19 -17.12
CA TRP A 85 -15.67 -9.37 -17.65
C TRP A 85 -15.82 -8.86 -19.09
N ASP A 86 -14.97 -7.93 -19.50
CA ASP A 86 -15.05 -7.22 -20.78
C ASP A 86 -14.03 -7.74 -21.82
N ALA A 87 -13.63 -6.88 -22.78
CA ALA A 87 -12.68 -7.24 -23.83
C ALA A 87 -11.22 -7.33 -23.32
N ALA A 88 -10.90 -6.86 -22.11
CA ALA A 88 -9.53 -6.86 -21.59
C ALA A 88 -8.91 -8.25 -21.47
N ARG A 89 -9.74 -9.29 -21.26
CA ARG A 89 -9.29 -10.69 -21.27
C ARG A 89 -8.69 -11.16 -22.60
N TYR A 90 -8.90 -10.40 -23.68
CA TYR A 90 -8.34 -10.66 -25.00
C TYR A 90 -7.15 -9.74 -25.33
N VAL A 91 -6.63 -8.94 -24.40
CA VAL A 91 -5.41 -8.15 -24.66
C VAL A 91 -4.26 -9.11 -24.89
N ASN A 92 -3.63 -9.02 -26.06
CA ASN A 92 -2.60 -9.97 -26.48
C ASN A 92 -1.23 -9.61 -25.93
N HIS A 93 -0.39 -10.63 -25.81
CA HIS A 93 1.01 -10.44 -25.49
C HIS A 93 1.80 -9.79 -26.63
N HIS A 94 2.69 -8.85 -26.30
CA HIS A 94 3.79 -8.46 -27.17
C HIS A 94 5.07 -8.23 -26.34
N CYS A 95 6.23 -8.67 -26.83
CA CYS A 95 7.51 -8.47 -26.12
C CYS A 95 7.99 -7.01 -26.11
N ASP A 96 7.40 -6.17 -26.96
CA ASP A 96 7.52 -4.71 -26.96
C ASP A 96 6.11 -4.11 -26.77
N ALA A 97 5.54 -4.37 -25.60
CA ALA A 97 4.16 -4.03 -25.25
C ALA A 97 3.94 -2.50 -25.25
N ASN A 98 2.72 -2.07 -25.56
CA ASN A 98 2.37 -0.64 -25.52
C ASN A 98 1.59 -0.22 -24.27
N VAL A 99 1.22 -1.17 -23.42
CA VAL A 99 0.71 -0.92 -22.07
C VAL A 99 1.56 -1.62 -21.00
N ARG A 100 1.61 -1.02 -19.81
CA ARG A 100 2.29 -1.52 -18.60
C ARG A 100 1.32 -1.72 -17.46
N GLY A 101 1.54 -2.73 -16.62
CA GLY A 101 0.84 -2.86 -15.35
C GLY A 101 1.19 -1.71 -14.38
N VAL A 102 0.17 -1.16 -13.74
CA VAL A 102 0.30 -0.19 -12.64
C VAL A 102 -0.28 -0.84 -11.38
N GLY A 103 0.58 -1.60 -10.67
CA GLY A 103 0.11 -2.50 -9.62
C GLY A 103 -0.77 -3.63 -10.19
N HIS A 104 -1.66 -4.17 -9.37
CA HIS A 104 -2.54 -5.30 -9.73
C HIS A 104 -3.93 -4.86 -10.23
N TRP A 105 -4.16 -3.56 -10.35
CA TRP A 105 -5.49 -2.97 -10.53
C TRP A 105 -5.63 -2.16 -11.81
N GLY A 106 -4.59 -2.02 -12.64
CA GLY A 106 -4.74 -1.29 -13.89
C GLY A 106 -3.54 -1.39 -14.83
N GLN A 107 -3.73 -0.88 -16.04
CA GLN A 107 -2.72 -0.79 -17.08
C GLN A 107 -2.72 0.60 -17.74
N ILE A 108 -1.52 1.14 -17.99
CA ILE A 108 -1.35 2.47 -18.59
C ILE A 108 -0.62 2.37 -19.93
N ALA A 109 -1.00 3.21 -20.90
CA ALA A 109 -0.27 3.34 -22.16
C ALA A 109 1.12 3.94 -21.91
N ILE A 110 2.19 3.22 -22.28
CA ILE A 110 3.58 3.70 -22.07
C ILE A 110 4.13 4.52 -23.23
N ARG A 111 3.42 4.49 -24.35
CA ARG A 111 3.63 5.33 -25.54
C ARG A 111 2.29 5.66 -26.17
N ASP A 112 2.29 6.58 -27.13
CA ASP A 112 1.11 6.82 -27.94
C ASP A 112 0.77 5.54 -28.73
N ILE A 113 -0.52 5.19 -28.75
CA ILE A 113 -1.06 4.04 -29.46
C ILE A 113 -1.91 4.58 -30.61
N ALA A 114 -1.60 4.18 -31.84
CA ALA A 114 -2.30 4.66 -33.02
C ALA A 114 -3.70 4.05 -33.17
N ALA A 115 -4.61 4.74 -33.85
CA ALA A 115 -5.88 4.15 -34.25
C ALA A 115 -5.63 2.92 -35.15
N GLY A 116 -6.29 1.80 -34.85
CA GLY A 116 -6.11 0.51 -35.51
C GLY A 116 -4.97 -0.34 -34.95
N GLU A 117 -4.11 0.21 -34.08
CA GLU A 117 -3.03 -0.53 -33.44
C GLU A 117 -3.58 -1.50 -32.37
N ALA A 118 -2.93 -2.66 -32.23
CA ALA A 118 -3.25 -3.61 -31.17
C ALA A 118 -2.91 -3.03 -29.79
N ILE A 119 -3.78 -3.21 -28.80
CA ILE A 119 -3.43 -3.04 -27.40
C ILE A 119 -2.69 -4.30 -26.96
N THR A 120 -1.48 -4.14 -26.43
CA THR A 120 -0.63 -5.27 -26.05
C THR A 120 0.05 -5.07 -24.71
N CYS A 121 0.05 -6.12 -23.88
CA CYS A 121 0.73 -6.14 -22.59
C CYS A 121 1.85 -7.19 -22.56
N ASP A 122 2.77 -7.06 -21.61
CA ASP A 122 3.77 -8.10 -21.36
C ASP A 122 3.20 -9.13 -20.38
N TYR A 123 2.93 -10.35 -20.83
CA TYR A 123 2.42 -11.43 -19.96
C TYR A 123 3.42 -11.85 -18.88
N GLY A 124 4.71 -11.51 -19.03
CA GLY A 124 5.70 -11.68 -17.97
C GLY A 124 5.39 -10.84 -16.73
N GLU A 125 4.53 -9.82 -16.85
CA GLU A 125 4.03 -9.03 -15.72
C GLU A 125 2.79 -9.64 -15.05
N CYS A 126 2.12 -10.59 -15.70
CA CYS A 126 0.82 -11.14 -15.30
C CYS A 126 0.92 -12.36 -14.36
N ASN A 127 2.07 -12.52 -13.68
CA ASN A 127 2.33 -13.59 -12.71
C ASN A 127 1.93 -15.00 -13.20
N ILE A 128 2.35 -15.40 -14.40
CA ILE A 128 1.92 -16.66 -15.02
C ILE A 128 2.52 -17.90 -14.32
N ASP A 129 1.72 -18.96 -14.15
CA ASP A 129 2.16 -20.21 -13.50
C ASP A 129 2.96 -21.15 -14.42
N SER A 130 2.86 -20.96 -15.74
CA SER A 130 3.47 -21.85 -16.74
C SER A 130 4.13 -21.07 -17.88
N GLU A 131 5.10 -21.72 -18.54
CA GLU A 131 5.78 -21.12 -19.69
C GLU A 131 4.86 -21.05 -20.91
N LEU A 132 4.85 -19.90 -21.58
CA LEU A 132 4.10 -19.68 -22.81
C LEU A 132 5.06 -19.53 -23.99
N SER A 133 4.79 -20.22 -25.09
CA SER A 133 5.52 -20.00 -26.34
C SER A 133 5.11 -18.65 -26.94
N CYS A 134 6.09 -17.85 -27.37
CA CYS A 134 5.85 -16.51 -27.89
C CYS A 134 6.24 -16.41 -29.37
N ALA A 135 5.29 -15.97 -30.18
CA ALA A 135 5.46 -15.65 -31.60
C ALA A 135 4.90 -14.24 -31.90
N CYS A 136 5.09 -13.30 -30.97
CA CYS A 136 4.43 -11.98 -31.04
C CYS A 136 4.90 -11.08 -32.20
N GLY A 137 5.96 -11.44 -32.92
CA GLY A 137 6.47 -10.67 -34.06
C GLY A 137 7.38 -9.48 -33.69
N ALA A 138 7.58 -9.19 -32.41
CA ALA A 138 8.54 -8.18 -31.97
C ALA A 138 9.97 -8.51 -32.46
N ALA A 139 10.74 -7.49 -32.85
CA ALA A 139 12.16 -7.67 -33.19
C ALA A 139 12.97 -8.26 -32.01
N SER A 140 12.54 -7.97 -30.79
CA SER A 140 13.07 -8.47 -29.52
C SER A 140 12.25 -9.64 -28.96
N CYS A 141 11.51 -10.39 -29.79
CA CYS A 141 10.68 -11.51 -29.32
C CYS A 141 11.51 -12.50 -28.50
N ARG A 142 11.03 -12.79 -27.28
CA ARG A 142 11.71 -13.72 -26.35
C ARG A 142 11.59 -15.19 -26.74
N GLY A 143 10.66 -15.54 -27.63
CA GLY A 143 10.32 -16.93 -27.98
C GLY A 143 9.61 -17.71 -26.88
N ARG A 144 9.84 -17.38 -25.60
CA ARG A 144 9.13 -17.90 -24.43
C ARG A 144 8.92 -16.82 -23.39
N ILE A 145 7.77 -16.88 -22.70
CA ILE A 145 7.43 -16.08 -21.52
C ILE A 145 7.46 -17.01 -20.31
N HIS A 146 8.17 -16.62 -19.25
CA HIS A 146 8.31 -17.46 -18.06
C HIS A 146 7.60 -16.86 -16.84
N GLY A 147 7.11 -17.70 -15.93
CA GLY A 147 6.48 -17.27 -14.67
C GLY A 147 7.39 -16.50 -13.70
N ARG A 148 8.70 -16.45 -13.97
CA ARG A 148 9.67 -15.66 -13.22
C ARG A 148 10.26 -14.51 -14.03
N ASP A 149 9.61 -14.11 -15.13
CA ASP A 149 10.09 -13.01 -15.96
C ASP A 149 10.19 -11.70 -15.19
N LEU A 150 9.36 -11.49 -14.16
CA LEU A 150 9.53 -10.37 -13.21
C LEU A 150 10.97 -10.27 -12.65
N LEU A 151 11.57 -11.40 -12.29
CA LEU A 151 12.93 -11.45 -11.75
C LEU A 151 13.99 -11.49 -12.85
N ARG A 152 13.70 -12.16 -13.96
CA ARG A 152 14.66 -12.34 -15.07
C ARG A 152 14.84 -11.09 -15.92
N LEU A 153 13.78 -10.28 -16.04
CA LEU A 153 13.74 -9.09 -16.88
C LEU A 153 13.81 -7.79 -16.06
N ALA A 154 14.00 -7.87 -14.74
CA ALA A 154 14.12 -6.71 -13.87
C ALA A 154 15.10 -5.66 -14.43
N GLU A 155 16.30 -6.09 -14.85
CA GLU A 155 17.28 -5.18 -15.46
C GLU A 155 16.81 -4.58 -16.79
N VAL A 156 16.03 -5.33 -17.58
CA VAL A 156 15.49 -4.84 -18.86
C VAL A 156 14.46 -3.74 -18.60
N TRP A 157 13.61 -3.94 -17.61
CA TRP A 157 12.56 -2.99 -17.25
C TRP A 157 13.09 -1.81 -16.46
N ASP A 158 14.12 -1.99 -15.64
CA ASP A 158 14.84 -0.89 -14.99
C ASP A 158 15.48 0.05 -16.03
N ARG A 159 15.82 -0.45 -17.23
CA ARG A 159 16.26 0.43 -18.33
C ARG A 159 15.17 1.36 -18.83
N GLU A 160 13.88 1.08 -18.62
CA GLU A 160 12.80 2.03 -18.91
C GLU A 160 12.91 3.29 -18.03
N LEU A 161 13.55 3.17 -16.86
CA LEU A 161 13.85 4.29 -15.96
C LEU A 161 15.21 4.94 -16.23
N ALA A 162 16.02 4.42 -17.16
CA ALA A 162 17.40 4.84 -17.37
C ALA A 162 17.52 6.34 -17.65
N ASP A 163 16.64 6.89 -18.50
CA ASP A 163 16.63 8.32 -18.82
C ASP A 163 16.34 9.19 -17.58
N ALA A 164 15.41 8.74 -16.72
CA ALA A 164 15.05 9.43 -15.49
C ALA A 164 16.19 9.37 -14.46
N LEU A 165 16.85 8.22 -14.33
CA LEU A 165 18.03 8.04 -13.46
C LEU A 165 19.22 8.86 -13.94
N ALA A 166 19.49 8.86 -15.25
CA ALA A 166 20.53 9.68 -15.87
C ALA A 166 20.24 11.18 -15.71
N LEU A 167 18.97 11.60 -15.87
CA LEU A 167 18.56 12.99 -15.61
C LEU A 167 18.80 13.36 -14.15
N ARG A 168 18.41 12.51 -13.20
CA ARG A 168 18.61 12.73 -11.76
C ARG A 168 20.08 12.98 -11.42
N GLN A 169 21.01 12.27 -12.07
CA GLN A 169 22.44 12.44 -11.83
C GLN A 169 23.01 13.69 -12.52
N ARG A 170 22.66 13.92 -13.79
CA ARG A 170 23.25 15.02 -14.58
C ARG A 170 22.68 16.40 -14.24
N ASP A 171 21.38 16.46 -13.93
CA ASP A 171 20.65 17.68 -13.62
C ASP A 171 19.53 17.38 -12.60
N PRO A 172 19.87 17.28 -11.31
CA PRO A 172 18.91 16.98 -10.26
C PRO A 172 17.82 18.06 -10.12
N GLN A 173 18.12 19.31 -10.47
CA GLN A 173 17.14 20.40 -10.38
C GLN A 173 16.04 20.24 -11.44
N ASP A 174 16.41 19.95 -12.69
CA ASP A 174 15.44 19.66 -13.73
C ASP A 174 14.66 18.37 -13.45
N TYR A 175 15.32 17.34 -12.87
CA TYR A 175 14.62 16.13 -12.43
C TYR A 175 13.52 16.43 -11.41
N VAL A 176 13.82 17.23 -10.37
CA VAL A 176 12.86 17.64 -9.34
C VAL A 176 11.74 18.47 -9.96
N LYS A 177 12.07 19.46 -10.79
CA LYS A 177 11.08 20.30 -11.49
C LYS A 177 10.09 19.46 -12.31
N ARG A 178 10.58 18.48 -13.09
CA ARG A 178 9.74 17.57 -13.88
C ARG A 178 8.89 16.66 -13.01
N SER A 179 9.43 16.20 -11.89
CA SER A 179 8.71 15.37 -10.92
C SER A 179 7.55 16.13 -10.28
N ILE A 180 7.79 17.38 -9.85
CA ILE A 180 6.77 18.27 -9.28
C ILE A 180 5.69 18.59 -10.33
N ALA A 181 6.09 18.90 -11.57
CA ALA A 181 5.13 19.08 -12.66
C ALA A 181 4.25 17.84 -12.91
N ALA A 182 4.81 16.63 -12.77
CA ALA A 182 4.06 15.38 -12.87
C ALA A 182 3.10 15.19 -11.68
N MET A 183 3.53 15.51 -10.45
CA MET A 183 2.65 15.51 -9.27
C MET A 183 1.47 16.47 -9.44
N GLY A 184 1.70 17.67 -9.98
CA GLY A 184 0.62 18.60 -10.30
C GLY A 184 -0.40 18.04 -11.30
N LYS A 185 0.04 17.32 -12.34
CA LYS A 185 -0.87 16.62 -13.26
C LYS A 185 -1.66 15.52 -12.56
N HIS A 186 -1.01 14.75 -11.70
CA HIS A 186 -1.64 13.68 -10.92
C HIS A 186 -2.72 14.25 -9.98
N VAL A 187 -2.41 15.28 -9.19
CA VAL A 187 -3.38 15.86 -8.25
C VAL A 187 -4.53 16.56 -8.97
N ARG A 188 -4.30 17.20 -10.13
CA ARG A 188 -5.41 17.70 -10.98
C ARG A 188 -6.37 16.58 -11.38
N ALA A 189 -5.85 15.42 -11.79
CA ALA A 189 -6.71 14.29 -12.11
C ALA A 189 -7.48 13.77 -10.88
N MET A 190 -6.86 13.77 -9.70
CA MET A 190 -7.57 13.46 -8.44
C MET A 190 -8.70 14.44 -8.14
N ARG A 191 -8.45 15.75 -8.34
CA ARG A 191 -9.46 16.81 -8.19
C ARG A 191 -10.60 16.66 -9.22
N ASP A 192 -10.28 16.40 -10.48
CA ASP A 192 -11.29 16.15 -11.53
C ASP A 192 -12.20 14.97 -11.17
N MET A 193 -11.65 13.91 -10.58
CA MET A 193 -12.44 12.77 -10.08
C MET A 193 -13.28 13.15 -8.86
N GLN A 194 -12.71 13.93 -7.93
CA GLN A 194 -13.42 14.40 -6.74
C GLN A 194 -14.59 15.32 -7.09
N ASP A 195 -14.41 16.22 -8.06
CA ASP A 195 -15.46 17.13 -8.56
C ASP A 195 -16.59 16.38 -9.28
N ARG A 196 -16.33 15.15 -9.72
CA ARG A 196 -17.32 14.23 -10.28
C ARG A 196 -17.98 13.32 -9.23
N GLY A 197 -17.68 13.51 -7.95
CA GLY A 197 -18.32 12.80 -6.83
C GLY A 197 -17.45 11.73 -6.17
N ALA A 198 -16.24 11.47 -6.65
CA ALA A 198 -15.36 10.50 -6.00
C ALA A 198 -14.87 11.01 -4.63
N VAL A 199 -14.77 10.10 -3.65
CA VAL A 199 -14.12 10.41 -2.37
C VAL A 199 -12.60 10.36 -2.57
N ALA A 200 -11.94 11.51 -2.42
CA ALA A 200 -10.49 11.62 -2.50
C ALA A 200 -9.90 12.18 -1.20
N PHE A 201 -8.81 11.58 -0.74
CA PHE A 201 -8.05 12.03 0.42
C PHE A 201 -6.55 11.82 0.21
N ASP A 202 -5.73 12.66 0.86
CA ASP A 202 -4.28 12.52 0.89
C ASP A 202 -3.88 11.54 1.99
N TYR A 203 -3.03 10.58 1.63
CA TYR A 203 -2.57 9.52 2.53
C TYR A 203 -1.17 9.77 3.08
N GLY A 204 -0.85 11.03 3.38
CA GLY A 204 0.27 11.42 4.21
C GLY A 204 1.64 11.40 3.52
N ASN A 205 1.68 11.65 2.21
CA ASN A 205 2.91 11.71 1.41
C ASN A 205 3.26 13.13 0.91
N ASN A 206 2.47 14.14 1.31
CA ASN A 206 2.67 15.55 0.97
C ASN A 206 2.50 15.91 -0.52
N ILE A 207 1.84 15.05 -1.33
CA ILE A 207 1.68 15.29 -2.77
C ILE A 207 0.90 16.59 -3.06
N ARG A 208 -0.04 16.98 -2.18
CA ARG A 208 -0.81 18.22 -2.31
C ARG A 208 0.06 19.47 -2.25
N ALA A 209 1.04 19.54 -1.35
CA ALA A 209 1.95 20.68 -1.25
C ALA A 209 2.78 20.84 -2.53
N PHE A 210 3.32 19.74 -3.07
CA PHE A 210 4.04 19.77 -4.34
C PHE A 210 3.13 20.06 -5.53
N ALA A 211 1.85 19.70 -5.47
CA ALA A 211 0.89 20.09 -6.48
C ALA A 211 0.59 21.59 -6.47
N VAL A 212 0.50 22.22 -5.28
CA VAL A 212 0.44 23.70 -5.17
C VAL A 212 1.67 24.33 -5.81
N GLU A 213 2.88 23.82 -5.53
CA GLU A 213 4.11 24.29 -6.18
C GLU A 213 4.07 24.14 -7.72
N ALA A 214 3.38 23.10 -8.21
CA ALA A 214 3.13 22.88 -9.63
C ALA A 214 1.97 23.70 -10.22
N GLY A 215 1.38 24.61 -9.45
CA GLY A 215 0.29 25.51 -9.87
C GLY A 215 -1.12 24.94 -9.73
N VAL A 216 -1.34 23.95 -8.87
CA VAL A 216 -2.68 23.43 -8.52
C VAL A 216 -3.13 24.09 -7.21
N GLU A 217 -3.69 25.29 -7.33
CA GLU A 217 -4.02 26.14 -6.16
C GLU A 217 -5.03 25.50 -5.20
N ASP A 218 -5.95 24.68 -5.72
CA ASP A 218 -7.01 23.99 -4.97
C ASP A 218 -6.62 22.58 -4.52
N ALA A 219 -5.33 22.21 -4.55
CA ALA A 219 -4.87 20.86 -4.20
C ALA A 219 -5.27 20.42 -2.76
N PHE A 220 -5.41 21.36 -1.83
CA PHE A 220 -5.82 21.10 -0.43
C PHE A 220 -7.34 20.99 -0.23
N GLU A 221 -8.15 21.05 -1.30
CA GLU A 221 -9.53 20.57 -1.26
C GLU A 221 -9.61 19.04 -1.10
N ILE A 222 -8.57 18.33 -1.54
CA ILE A 222 -8.33 16.95 -1.09
C ILE A 222 -7.82 17.03 0.35
N LYS A 223 -8.61 16.53 1.31
CA LYS A 223 -8.25 16.56 2.74
C LYS A 223 -7.34 15.39 3.12
N GLY A 224 -6.53 15.57 4.16
CA GLY A 224 -5.71 14.48 4.70
C GLY A 224 -6.56 13.41 5.37
N PHE A 225 -6.11 12.16 5.34
CA PHE A 225 -6.83 11.05 5.98
C PHE A 225 -6.95 11.19 7.51
N ILE A 226 -6.05 11.93 8.15
CA ILE A 226 -6.08 12.12 9.61
C ILE A 226 -7.28 12.98 10.04
N PRO A 227 -7.46 14.22 9.54
CA PRO A 227 -8.65 15.01 9.86
C PRO A 227 -9.96 14.30 9.45
N GLU A 228 -9.96 13.59 8.32
CA GLU A 228 -11.18 12.92 7.80
C GLU A 228 -11.59 11.69 8.60
N TYR A 229 -10.63 10.83 8.99
CA TYR A 229 -10.96 9.48 9.47
C TYR A 229 -10.29 9.08 10.78
N ILE A 230 -9.08 9.55 11.07
CA ILE A 230 -8.24 8.98 12.15
C ILE A 230 -8.24 9.82 13.42
N ARG A 231 -8.43 11.15 13.34
CA ARG A 231 -8.35 12.04 14.51
C ARG A 231 -9.23 11.61 15.70
N PRO A 232 -10.45 11.09 15.52
CA PRO A 232 -11.24 10.57 16.65
C PRO A 232 -10.53 9.45 17.43
N LEU A 233 -9.76 8.59 16.75
CA LEU A 233 -8.96 7.55 17.39
C LEU A 233 -7.81 8.17 18.20
N PHE A 234 -7.14 9.20 17.67
CA PHE A 234 -6.10 9.92 18.39
C PHE A 234 -6.64 10.59 19.66
N CYS A 235 -7.87 11.10 19.65
CA CYS A 235 -8.50 11.67 20.84
C CYS A 235 -8.71 10.64 21.98
N GLU A 236 -8.73 9.35 21.66
CA GLU A 236 -8.79 8.24 22.65
C GLU A 236 -7.40 7.67 22.99
N GLY A 237 -6.33 8.30 22.51
CA GLY A 237 -4.97 7.79 22.67
C GLY A 237 -4.67 6.56 21.80
N LYS A 238 -5.52 6.23 20.83
CA LYS A 238 -5.28 5.09 19.93
C LYS A 238 -4.27 5.48 18.87
N GLY A 239 -3.50 4.50 18.44
CA GLY A 239 -2.49 4.66 17.40
C GLY A 239 -1.77 3.35 17.13
N PRO A 240 -0.73 3.36 16.29
CA PRO A 240 -0.11 2.16 15.73
C PRO A 240 0.84 1.46 16.73
N PHE A 241 0.31 1.12 17.91
CA PHE A 241 0.95 0.30 18.94
C PHE A 241 1.30 -1.09 18.40
N ARG A 242 2.55 -1.50 18.60
CA ARG A 242 3.10 -2.75 18.05
C ARG A 242 4.08 -3.40 19.00
N TRP A 243 4.29 -4.69 18.80
CA TRP A 243 5.33 -5.43 19.49
C TRP A 243 6.00 -6.46 18.59
N ALA A 244 7.22 -6.85 18.93
CA ALA A 244 7.96 -7.91 18.27
C ALA A 244 8.56 -8.87 19.30
N ALA A 245 8.54 -10.17 18.98
CA ALA A 245 9.13 -11.21 19.83
C ALA A 245 10.62 -11.38 19.51
N LEU A 246 11.51 -11.09 20.46
CA LEU A 246 12.96 -11.19 20.25
C LEU A 246 13.44 -12.65 20.10
N SER A 247 12.59 -13.63 20.43
CA SER A 247 12.88 -15.06 20.24
C SER A 247 12.95 -15.46 18.76
N GLY A 248 12.33 -14.67 17.87
CA GLY A 248 12.09 -15.07 16.48
C GLY A 248 11.00 -16.13 16.32
N ASP A 249 10.33 -16.55 17.40
CA ASP A 249 9.32 -17.62 17.35
C ASP A 249 7.89 -17.07 17.17
N PRO A 250 7.19 -17.43 16.08
CA PRO A 250 5.80 -17.05 15.86
C PRO A 250 4.84 -17.45 16.99
N ALA A 251 5.17 -18.50 17.77
CA ALA A 251 4.37 -18.94 18.90
C ALA A 251 4.26 -17.88 20.00
N ASP A 252 5.27 -17.01 20.15
CA ASP A 252 5.22 -15.91 21.12
C ASP A 252 4.23 -14.82 20.69
N ILE A 253 4.12 -14.56 19.38
CA ILE A 253 3.06 -13.71 18.83
C ILE A 253 1.69 -14.36 19.01
N ALA A 254 1.54 -15.65 18.75
CA ALA A 254 0.28 -16.35 19.00
C ALA A 254 -0.11 -16.36 20.49
N ARG A 255 0.86 -16.33 21.42
CA ARG A 255 0.59 -16.20 22.86
C ARG A 255 0.14 -14.78 23.23
N THR A 256 0.79 -13.75 22.69
CA THR A 256 0.43 -12.36 22.93
C THR A 256 -0.92 -11.98 22.29
N ASP A 257 -1.22 -12.48 21.08
CA ASP A 257 -2.53 -12.36 20.44
C ASP A 257 -3.66 -12.90 21.37
N ARG A 258 -3.45 -14.07 21.99
CA ARG A 258 -4.40 -14.62 22.98
C ARG A 258 -4.54 -13.72 24.21
N ALA A 259 -3.44 -13.20 24.75
CA ALA A 259 -3.48 -12.31 25.91
C ALA A 259 -4.28 -11.03 25.61
N ILE A 260 -4.12 -10.47 24.40
CA ILE A 260 -4.90 -9.30 23.95
C ILE A 260 -6.40 -9.60 23.90
N LEU A 261 -6.79 -10.76 23.38
CA LEU A 261 -8.20 -11.18 23.34
C LEU A 261 -8.78 -11.46 24.74
N GLU A 262 -7.96 -11.93 25.67
CA GLU A 262 -8.33 -12.15 27.08
C GLU A 262 -8.49 -10.82 27.84
N LEU A 263 -7.63 -9.84 27.58
CA LEU A 263 -7.65 -8.53 28.24
C LEU A 263 -8.82 -7.64 27.79
N PHE A 264 -9.23 -7.74 26.53
CA PHE A 264 -10.24 -6.88 25.91
C PHE A 264 -11.36 -7.72 25.27
N PRO A 265 -12.07 -8.56 26.04
CA PRO A 265 -12.99 -9.56 25.50
C PRO A 265 -14.19 -8.94 24.77
N ASP A 266 -14.61 -7.75 25.19
CA ASP A 266 -15.78 -7.04 24.66
C ASP A 266 -15.47 -6.21 23.39
N ASN A 267 -14.19 -6.03 23.05
CA ASN A 267 -13.78 -5.24 21.89
C ASN A 267 -13.85 -6.08 20.60
N GLN A 268 -15.05 -6.15 20.00
CA GLN A 268 -15.31 -6.95 18.80
C GLN A 268 -14.45 -6.54 17.60
N HIS A 269 -14.15 -5.25 17.44
CA HIS A 269 -13.31 -4.75 16.35
C HIS A 269 -11.87 -5.23 16.50
N LEU A 270 -11.30 -5.12 17.71
CA LEU A 270 -9.98 -5.64 18.03
C LEU A 270 -9.89 -7.15 17.84
N ARG A 271 -10.92 -7.90 18.27
CA ARG A 271 -11.00 -9.35 18.02
C ARG A 271 -10.91 -9.68 16.53
N ARG A 272 -11.77 -9.05 15.72
CA ARG A 272 -11.79 -9.24 14.27
C ARG A 272 -10.42 -8.91 13.66
N TRP A 273 -9.78 -7.82 14.10
CA TRP A 273 -8.45 -7.43 13.65
C TRP A 273 -7.39 -8.52 13.94
N ILE A 274 -7.28 -8.98 15.19
CA ILE A 274 -6.30 -10.00 15.57
C ILE A 274 -6.52 -11.31 14.80
N GLU A 275 -7.77 -11.75 14.65
CA GLU A 275 -8.12 -12.96 13.91
C GLU A 275 -7.78 -12.85 12.41
N LEU A 276 -8.03 -11.70 11.78
CA LEU A 276 -7.65 -11.46 10.39
C LEU A 276 -6.14 -11.36 10.23
N ALA A 277 -5.46 -10.64 11.12
CA ALA A 277 -4.02 -10.47 11.07
C ALA A 277 -3.27 -11.81 11.27
N GLY A 278 -3.80 -12.71 12.10
CA GLY A 278 -3.27 -14.07 12.24
C GLY A 278 -3.44 -14.96 11.00
N LYS A 279 -4.40 -14.66 10.14
CA LYS A 279 -4.69 -15.44 8.90
C LYS A 279 -4.04 -14.85 7.67
N GLN A 280 -3.94 -13.52 7.57
CA GLN A 280 -3.61 -12.81 6.34
C GLN A 280 -2.23 -12.13 6.35
N VAL A 281 -1.61 -11.94 7.53
CA VAL A 281 -0.32 -11.23 7.61
C VAL A 281 0.81 -12.24 7.82
N ALA A 282 1.64 -12.41 6.80
CA ALA A 282 2.89 -13.14 6.90
C ALA A 282 3.93 -12.31 7.66
N PHE A 283 4.70 -12.96 8.53
CA PHE A 283 5.78 -12.28 9.27
C PHE A 283 6.97 -11.94 8.35
N GLN A 284 7.66 -10.84 8.67
CA GLN A 284 8.87 -10.39 8.00
C GLN A 284 9.96 -10.11 9.04
N GLY A 285 11.05 -10.88 9.02
CA GLY A 285 12.07 -10.80 10.07
C GLY A 285 11.56 -11.37 11.39
N LEU A 286 11.76 -10.65 12.50
CA LEU A 286 11.20 -11.04 13.79
C LEU A 286 9.66 -11.04 13.73
N PRO A 287 8.98 -12.09 14.21
CA PRO A 287 7.52 -12.08 14.34
C PRO A 287 7.06 -10.88 15.15
N ALA A 288 6.14 -10.10 14.55
CA ALA A 288 5.65 -8.86 15.12
C ALA A 288 4.17 -8.68 14.85
N ARG A 289 3.50 -7.93 15.72
CA ARG A 289 2.07 -7.62 15.61
C ARG A 289 1.85 -6.12 15.81
N ILE A 290 0.99 -5.57 14.97
CA ILE A 290 0.39 -4.24 15.13
C ILE A 290 -1.03 -4.42 15.67
N CYS A 291 -1.43 -3.63 16.67
CA CYS A 291 -2.78 -3.59 17.19
C CYS A 291 -3.03 -2.19 17.78
N TRP A 292 -4.02 -1.47 17.26
CA TRP A 292 -4.29 -0.13 17.75
C TRP A 292 -4.96 -0.20 19.12
N LEU A 293 -4.23 0.25 20.14
CA LEU A 293 -4.68 0.32 21.53
C LEU A 293 -4.66 1.77 22.01
N GLY A 294 -5.65 2.15 22.80
CA GLY A 294 -5.82 3.49 23.36
C GLY A 294 -5.06 3.73 24.66
N TYR A 295 -5.29 4.91 25.23
CA TYR A 295 -4.81 5.23 26.58
C TYR A 295 -5.33 4.20 27.60
N GLY A 296 -4.48 3.75 28.51
CA GLY A 296 -4.79 2.68 29.48
C GLY A 296 -4.78 1.26 28.90
N GLU A 297 -5.28 1.04 27.68
CA GLU A 297 -5.19 -0.28 27.02
C GLU A 297 -3.74 -0.68 26.76
N ARG A 298 -2.90 0.27 26.35
CA ARG A 298 -1.46 0.04 26.09
C ARG A 298 -0.69 -0.40 27.33
N ASP A 299 -0.95 0.22 28.48
CA ASP A 299 -0.33 -0.15 29.77
C ASP A 299 -0.74 -1.57 30.19
N ARG A 300 -2.05 -1.87 30.16
CA ARG A 300 -2.57 -3.22 30.47
C ARG A 300 -1.94 -4.31 29.58
N ALA A 301 -1.79 -4.03 28.29
CA ALA A 301 -1.12 -4.93 27.35
C ALA A 301 0.37 -5.10 27.68
N GLY A 302 1.08 -4.00 27.92
CA GLY A 302 2.51 -4.03 28.29
C GLY A 302 2.77 -4.82 29.56
N ALA A 303 2.00 -4.57 30.61
CA ALA A 303 2.10 -5.29 31.88
C ALA A 303 1.84 -6.79 31.71
N ALA A 304 0.81 -7.16 30.93
CA ALA A 304 0.52 -8.57 30.65
C ALA A 304 1.66 -9.23 29.86
N PHE A 305 2.25 -8.54 28.87
CA PHE A 305 3.38 -9.09 28.11
C PHE A 305 4.61 -9.27 28.99
N ASN A 306 4.91 -8.33 29.89
CA ASN A 306 5.99 -8.48 30.87
C ASN A 306 5.77 -9.71 31.77
N GLU A 307 4.53 -9.92 32.23
CA GLU A 307 4.18 -11.07 33.04
C GLU A 307 4.33 -12.40 32.28
N LEU A 308 4.01 -12.42 30.98
CA LEU A 308 4.26 -13.59 30.13
C LEU A 308 5.75 -13.92 30.04
N VAL A 309 6.61 -12.90 29.89
CA VAL A 309 8.06 -13.08 29.86
C VAL A 309 8.56 -13.58 31.22
N ALA A 310 8.14 -12.96 32.32
CA ALA A 310 8.52 -13.35 33.68
C ALA A 310 8.14 -14.81 34.02
N LYS A 311 7.00 -15.29 33.50
CA LYS A 311 6.53 -16.67 33.69
C LYS A 311 7.13 -17.68 32.70
N GLY A 312 7.94 -17.23 31.73
CA GLY A 312 8.44 -18.07 30.64
C GLY A 312 7.33 -18.61 29.72
N ALA A 313 6.18 -17.93 29.68
CA ALA A 313 5.06 -18.27 28.78
C ALA A 313 5.33 -17.84 27.32
N VAL A 314 6.34 -16.98 27.12
CA VAL A 314 7.00 -16.68 25.86
C VAL A 314 8.50 -16.94 26.00
N LYS A 315 9.20 -17.19 24.89
CA LYS A 315 10.56 -17.75 24.93
C LYS A 315 11.68 -16.73 25.19
N ALA A 316 11.42 -15.45 24.95
CA ALA A 316 12.37 -14.36 25.12
C ALA A 316 11.63 -13.04 25.41
N PRO A 317 12.35 -11.96 25.75
CA PRO A 317 11.76 -10.63 25.89
C PRO A 317 10.97 -10.17 24.65
N ILE A 318 10.02 -9.28 24.89
CA ILE A 318 9.17 -8.67 23.85
C ILE A 318 9.48 -7.18 23.81
N VAL A 319 9.76 -6.63 22.63
CA VAL A 319 9.88 -5.17 22.46
C VAL A 319 8.55 -4.57 22.07
N ILE A 320 8.13 -3.52 22.76
CA ILE A 320 6.89 -2.79 22.53
C ILE A 320 7.23 -1.39 22.03
N GLY A 321 6.70 -1.02 20.88
CA GLY A 321 6.92 0.27 20.25
C GLY A 321 5.70 0.75 19.49
N ARG A 322 5.94 1.72 18.61
CA ARG A 322 4.94 2.29 17.71
C ARG A 322 5.61 2.99 16.52
N ASP A 323 4.79 3.46 15.60
CA ASP A 323 5.24 4.50 14.66
C ASP A 323 5.48 5.83 15.40
N HIS A 324 6.15 6.76 14.75
CA HIS A 324 6.19 8.17 15.15
C HIS A 324 4.89 8.91 14.80
N LEU A 325 4.07 8.35 13.89
CA LEU A 325 2.67 8.72 13.72
C LEU A 325 1.89 8.16 14.92
N ASP A 326 1.56 9.00 15.88
CA ASP A 326 0.72 8.67 17.02
C ASP A 326 0.09 9.92 17.61
N CYS A 327 -0.90 9.73 18.47
CA CYS A 327 -1.77 10.79 18.97
C CYS A 327 -1.06 11.98 19.66
N GLY A 328 0.10 11.77 20.30
CA GLY A 328 0.86 12.82 20.99
C GLY A 328 2.29 13.01 20.49
N SER A 329 2.71 12.33 19.42
CA SER A 329 4.14 12.22 19.09
C SER A 329 4.57 12.92 17.81
N VAL A 330 3.72 13.73 17.18
CA VAL A 330 4.03 14.36 15.88
C VAL A 330 3.34 15.71 15.71
N ALA A 331 4.09 16.67 15.15
CA ALA A 331 3.57 17.87 14.52
C ALA A 331 3.88 17.80 13.01
N SER A 332 2.84 17.85 12.18
CA SER A 332 2.90 17.68 10.73
C SER A 332 1.64 18.30 10.09
N PRO A 333 1.69 19.60 9.72
CA PRO A 333 0.51 20.36 9.27
C PRO A 333 -0.16 19.84 8.00
N ASN A 334 0.53 19.05 7.19
CA ASN A 334 -0.01 18.45 5.97
C ASN A 334 -0.42 16.97 6.16
N ARG A 335 -0.43 16.49 7.41
CA ARG A 335 -0.76 15.11 7.76
C ARG A 335 -1.42 15.01 9.14
N GLU A 336 -0.69 14.68 10.21
CA GLU A 336 -1.30 14.35 11.51
C GLU A 336 -1.98 15.52 12.22
N SER A 337 -1.36 16.70 12.17
CA SER A 337 -1.89 17.90 12.80
C SER A 337 -2.58 18.83 11.78
N GLU A 338 -3.01 18.31 10.63
CA GLU A 338 -3.71 19.11 9.61
C GLU A 338 -5.10 19.57 10.09
N GLY A 339 -5.35 20.87 10.12
CA GLY A 339 -6.65 21.43 10.48
C GLY A 339 -7.02 21.14 11.93
N MET A 340 -6.11 21.41 12.87
CA MET A 340 -6.45 21.39 14.29
C MET A 340 -7.53 22.45 14.55
N LYS A 341 -8.49 22.12 15.43
CA LYS A 341 -9.67 22.97 15.66
C LYS A 341 -9.32 24.37 16.17
N ASP A 342 -8.17 24.51 16.82
CA ASP A 342 -7.64 25.74 17.40
C ASP A 342 -6.53 26.38 16.53
N GLY A 343 -6.25 25.83 15.34
CA GLY A 343 -5.19 26.31 14.44
C GLY A 343 -3.77 26.01 14.92
N SER A 344 -3.59 25.05 15.85
CA SER A 344 -2.30 24.67 16.43
C SER A 344 -1.44 23.77 15.53
N ASP A 345 -1.78 23.61 14.25
CA ASP A 345 -1.23 22.63 13.32
C ASP A 345 0.32 22.54 13.34
N ALA A 346 1.00 23.69 13.40
CA ALA A 346 2.46 23.78 13.33
C ALA A 346 3.17 23.82 14.70
N ILE A 347 2.44 23.72 15.82
CA ILE A 347 3.05 23.73 17.16
C ILE A 347 3.81 22.42 17.37
N ALA A 348 5.14 22.51 17.38
CA ALA A 348 6.04 21.36 17.48
C ALA A 348 6.55 21.08 18.91
N ASP A 349 6.03 21.77 19.93
CA ASP A 349 6.41 21.51 21.32
C ASP A 349 6.01 20.08 21.76
N TRP A 350 4.84 19.61 21.32
CA TRP A 350 4.27 18.31 21.69
C TRP A 350 5.16 17.11 21.39
N PRO A 351 5.67 16.90 20.16
CA PRO A 351 6.60 15.79 19.89
C PRO A 351 7.90 15.88 20.70
N ILE A 352 8.39 17.09 21.01
CA ILE A 352 9.59 17.27 21.85
C ILE A 352 9.30 16.87 23.30
N LEU A 353 8.16 17.33 23.85
CA LEU A 353 7.70 16.92 25.18
C LEU A 353 7.46 15.40 25.25
N ASN A 354 6.91 14.79 24.19
CA ASN A 354 6.72 13.35 24.08
C ASN A 354 8.05 12.59 24.20
N ALA A 355 9.12 13.06 23.54
CA ALA A 355 10.44 12.45 23.68
C ALA A 355 11.01 12.60 25.10
N LEU A 356 10.92 13.81 25.66
CA LEU A 356 11.45 14.10 27.00
C LEU A 356 10.74 13.29 28.09
N ILE A 357 9.41 13.21 28.04
CA ILE A 357 8.64 12.47 29.03
C ILE A 357 8.87 10.96 28.92
N ASN A 358 8.98 10.40 27.72
CA ASN A 358 9.29 8.98 27.53
C ASN A 358 10.70 8.63 27.99
N THR A 359 11.65 9.56 27.88
CA THR A 359 13.00 9.42 28.43
C THR A 359 12.95 9.40 29.96
N ALA A 360 12.21 10.34 30.57
CA ALA A 360 12.03 10.41 32.03
C ALA A 360 11.27 9.20 32.59
N ALA A 361 10.30 8.67 31.84
CA ALA A 361 9.50 7.50 32.21
C ALA A 361 10.27 6.17 32.11
N GLY A 362 11.45 6.16 31.47
CA GLY A 362 12.31 4.99 31.40
C GLY A 362 12.06 4.08 30.21
N ALA A 363 11.64 4.62 29.06
CA ALA A 363 11.67 3.89 27.80
C ALA A 363 13.09 3.33 27.52
N SER A 364 13.18 2.15 26.90
CA SER A 364 14.46 1.53 26.57
C SER A 364 15.25 2.36 25.56
N TRP A 365 14.56 2.98 24.59
CA TRP A 365 15.13 4.04 23.77
C TRP A 365 14.06 5.02 23.27
N VAL A 366 14.50 6.25 23.02
CA VAL A 366 13.69 7.36 22.51
C VAL A 366 14.41 7.99 21.32
N SER A 367 13.65 8.45 20.33
CA SER A 367 14.17 9.10 19.13
C SER A 367 13.39 10.37 18.80
N VAL A 368 14.07 11.37 18.23
CA VAL A 368 13.47 12.60 17.69
C VAL A 368 13.93 12.76 16.26
N HIS A 369 13.00 12.79 15.32
CA HIS A 369 13.26 12.84 13.89
C HIS A 369 12.56 14.04 13.24
N HIS A 370 13.08 14.42 12.07
CA HIS A 370 12.55 15.51 11.24
C HIS A 370 12.22 15.00 9.85
N GLY A 371 11.06 15.41 9.32
CA GLY A 371 10.64 15.22 7.93
C GLY A 371 10.23 13.80 7.55
N GLY A 372 10.01 12.91 8.51
CA GLY A 372 9.47 11.58 8.22
C GLY A 372 8.06 11.68 7.62
N GLY A 373 7.83 10.88 6.59
CA GLY A 373 6.56 10.82 5.85
C GLY A 373 6.38 11.93 4.82
N VAL A 374 6.40 13.17 5.27
CA VAL A 374 6.05 14.35 4.45
C VAL A 374 7.25 15.11 3.89
N GLY A 375 8.48 14.69 4.22
CA GLY A 375 9.71 15.28 3.72
C GLY A 375 10.25 16.41 4.59
N MET A 376 11.46 16.87 4.25
CA MET A 376 12.18 17.90 5.02
C MET A 376 11.36 19.19 5.15
N GLY A 377 11.29 19.73 6.36
CA GLY A 377 10.62 20.99 6.67
C GLY A 377 9.14 20.86 7.05
N TYR A 378 8.54 19.68 6.89
CA TYR A 378 7.09 19.49 7.04
C TYR A 378 6.67 18.72 8.29
N SER A 379 7.58 18.10 9.03
CA SER A 379 7.23 17.39 10.26
C SER A 379 8.35 17.30 11.30
N LEU A 380 7.95 17.28 12.56
CA LEU A 380 8.78 16.94 13.72
C LEU A 380 8.06 15.89 14.54
N HIS A 381 8.75 14.79 14.89
CA HIS A 381 8.10 13.67 15.55
C HIS A 381 9.04 12.80 16.39
N ALA A 382 8.48 12.15 17.41
CA ALA A 382 9.19 11.34 18.38
C ALA A 382 8.75 9.87 18.39
N GLY A 383 9.71 9.00 18.64
CA GLY A 383 9.51 7.56 18.77
C GLY A 383 9.92 7.11 20.17
N MET A 384 9.29 6.05 20.66
CA MET A 384 9.68 5.40 21.90
C MET A 384 9.53 3.89 21.73
N VAL A 385 10.41 3.14 22.39
CA VAL A 385 10.28 1.68 22.53
C VAL A 385 10.69 1.28 23.94
N VAL A 386 9.99 0.30 24.50
CA VAL A 386 10.29 -0.32 25.78
C VAL A 386 10.39 -1.83 25.61
N GLU A 387 11.43 -2.41 26.21
CA GLU A 387 11.63 -3.86 26.27
C GLU A 387 10.93 -4.42 27.50
N GLN A 388 10.15 -5.47 27.31
CA GLN A 388 9.53 -6.27 28.37
C GLN A 388 10.40 -7.49 28.65
N ASP A 389 11.24 -7.40 29.69
CA ASP A 389 12.24 -8.40 30.07
C ASP A 389 11.80 -9.32 31.24
N GLY A 390 10.60 -9.10 31.78
CA GLY A 390 10.05 -9.80 32.94
C GLY A 390 10.52 -9.25 34.30
N GLY A 391 11.35 -8.21 34.32
CA GLY A 391 11.88 -7.59 35.53
C GLY A 391 10.94 -6.58 36.20
N LEU A 392 11.10 -6.40 37.51
CA LEU A 392 10.31 -5.44 38.31
C LEU A 392 10.54 -3.98 37.90
N ARG A 393 11.78 -3.61 37.55
CA ARG A 393 12.12 -2.26 37.08
C ARG A 393 11.34 -1.89 35.82
N ILE A 394 11.18 -2.85 34.91
CA ILE A 394 10.41 -2.66 33.69
C ILE A 394 8.91 -2.69 33.96
N ALA A 395 8.44 -3.45 34.95
CA ALA A 395 7.05 -3.37 35.40
C ALA A 395 6.69 -1.96 35.91
N GLU A 396 7.56 -1.36 36.75
CA GLU A 396 7.41 0.02 37.21
C GLU A 396 7.51 1.03 36.06
N ALA A 397 8.48 0.87 35.15
CA ALA A 397 8.59 1.73 33.97
C ALA A 397 7.34 1.61 33.09
N THR A 398 6.80 0.41 32.88
CA THR A 398 5.60 0.16 32.06
C THR A 398 4.35 0.76 32.70
N GLN A 399 4.19 0.64 34.02
CA GLN A 399 3.11 1.29 34.77
C GLN A 399 3.25 2.82 34.80
N ASN A 400 4.49 3.34 34.80
CA ASN A 400 4.78 4.77 34.70
C ASN A 400 4.68 5.29 33.25
N LEU A 401 4.74 4.40 32.26
CA LEU A 401 4.50 4.67 30.83
C LEU A 401 2.99 4.79 30.54
N VAL A 402 2.31 5.53 31.42
CA VAL A 402 0.98 6.13 31.24
C VAL A 402 0.90 6.92 29.90
N TYR A 403 2.03 7.26 29.29
CA TYR A 403 2.17 8.14 28.12
C TYR A 403 2.74 7.44 26.88
N LEU A 404 2.33 6.18 26.64
CA LEU A 404 2.53 5.53 25.33
C LEU A 404 1.82 6.28 24.18
N CYS A 405 1.04 7.33 24.47
CA CYS A 405 0.26 8.18 23.57
C CYS A 405 1.06 9.36 23.02
#